data_AF-A0A8H6G1B0-F1
#
_entry.id   AF-A0A8H6G1B0-F1
#
_cell.length_a   1.000
_cell.length_b   1.000
_cell.length_c   1.000
_cell.angle_alpha   90.00
_cell.angle_beta   90.00
_cell.angle_gamma   90.00
#
_symmetry.space_group_name_H-M   'P 1'
#
loop_
_entity.id
_entity.type
_entity.pdbx_description
1 polymer ?
#
loop_
_entity_poly.entity_id
_entity_poly.type
_entity_poly.pdbx_seq_one_letter_code
_entity_poly.pdbx_strand_id
1 'polypeptide(L)'
;MPGPSHKHLREGSRSFDWRTKNDRKRAPRNRANTIIQEQQQRKRHYMMALRDLVKAFNKFVDEQLAAMLAAEDLGGPTQGRARKVDADIAKTEAKRKMRNDEIWDSENGNEDEEIGVRSEKEAALASFRTLTEDLLNAAAGDEDSDSYINISRESAAVRFLVRAKVAQFHTDDARKLRLVDFGRGWDN
;
A
#
# COMPACT_ATOMS: atom_id res chain seq x y z
N MET A 1 -18.97 25.98 97.74
CA MET A 1 -19.45 25.98 96.34
C MET A 1 -18.22 25.86 95.43
N PRO A 2 -18.09 24.77 94.66
CA PRO A 2 -16.87 24.46 93.91
C PRO A 2 -16.93 25.03 92.49
N GLY A 3 -15.82 25.58 92.00
CA GLY A 3 -15.62 25.87 90.58
C GLY A 3 -14.32 25.21 90.12
N PRO A 4 -14.36 24.21 89.21
CA PRO A 4 -13.15 23.54 88.77
C PRO A 4 -12.51 24.25 87.58
N SER A 5 -11.18 24.23 87.61
CA SER A 5 -10.25 24.54 86.51
C SER A 5 -10.55 23.73 85.25
N HIS A 6 -10.28 24.25 84.05
CA HIS A 6 -9.69 23.42 83.00
C HIS A 6 -8.80 24.24 82.04
N LYS A 7 -7.60 23.69 81.87
CA LYS A 7 -6.50 24.09 80.99
C LYS A 7 -6.77 23.55 79.58
N HIS A 8 -6.18 24.23 78.59
CA HIS A 8 -5.83 23.84 77.22
C HIS A 8 -6.61 22.70 76.54
N LEU A 9 -7.13 22.99 75.34
CA LEU A 9 -7.07 22.11 74.17
C LEU A 9 -7.19 22.97 72.90
N ARG A 10 -6.05 23.17 72.20
CA ARG A 10 -6.04 23.56 70.79
C ARG A 10 -6.52 22.35 70.00
N GLU A 11 -7.74 22.38 69.47
CA GLU A 11 -8.19 21.38 68.51
C GLU A 11 -7.43 21.56 67.19
N GLY A 12 -6.53 20.62 66.94
CA GLY A 12 -5.83 20.50 65.67
C GLY A 12 -6.83 20.20 64.55
N SER A 13 -6.91 21.10 63.59
CA SER A 13 -7.57 20.88 62.30
C SER A 13 -6.93 19.68 61.58
N ARG A 14 -7.49 18.48 61.76
CA ARG A 14 -7.27 17.37 60.83
C ARG A 14 -8.32 17.48 59.73
N SER A 15 -8.02 18.29 58.73
CA SER A 15 -8.63 18.16 57.41
C SER A 15 -8.41 16.73 56.93
N PHE A 16 -9.45 15.90 57.02
CA PHE A 16 -9.49 14.59 56.39
C PHE A 16 -9.46 14.81 54.88
N ASP A 17 -8.26 14.78 54.32
CA ASP A 17 -7.97 15.10 52.93
C ASP A 17 -8.46 13.96 52.01
N TRP A 18 -9.74 14.01 51.62
CA TRP A 18 -10.34 13.09 50.65
C TRP A 18 -9.65 13.12 49.28
N ARG A 19 -8.84 14.16 49.02
CA ARG A 19 -8.18 14.43 47.75
C ARG A 19 -7.08 13.41 47.45
N THR A 20 -6.34 12.97 48.47
CA THR A 20 -5.21 12.05 48.31
C THR A 20 -5.59 10.59 47.97
N LYS A 21 -6.78 10.13 48.37
CA LYS A 21 -7.26 8.77 48.02
C LYS A 21 -7.83 8.70 46.60
N ASN A 22 -8.34 9.81 46.08
CA ASN A 22 -8.89 9.88 44.72
C ASN A 22 -7.80 10.00 43.64
N ASP A 23 -6.69 10.67 43.93
CA ASP A 23 -5.61 10.85 42.96
C ASP A 23 -4.88 9.53 42.62
N ARG A 24 -4.75 8.62 43.59
CA ARG A 24 -4.12 7.30 43.37
C ARG A 24 -4.93 6.38 42.45
N LYS A 25 -6.26 6.51 42.42
CA LYS A 25 -7.13 5.75 41.51
C LYS A 25 -7.23 6.37 40.11
N ARG A 26 -6.96 7.68 39.98
CA ARG A 26 -7.00 8.42 38.72
C ARG A 26 -5.68 8.34 37.95
N ALA A 27 -4.54 8.22 38.62
CA ALA A 27 -3.22 8.17 37.97
C ALA A 27 -3.03 7.00 36.96
N PRO A 28 -3.44 5.75 37.23
CA PRO A 28 -3.32 4.65 36.26
C PRO A 28 -4.25 4.83 35.05
N ARG A 29 -5.47 5.31 35.28
CA ARG A 29 -6.47 5.57 34.21
C ARG A 29 -6.04 6.72 33.31
N ASN A 30 -5.45 7.77 33.88
CA ASN A 30 -4.93 8.88 33.10
C ASN A 30 -3.78 8.44 32.20
N ARG A 31 -2.88 7.56 32.68
CA ARG A 31 -1.81 6.96 31.86
C ARG A 31 -2.34 6.01 30.77
N ALA A 32 -3.33 5.18 31.09
CA ALA A 32 -3.98 4.31 30.10
C ALA A 32 -4.64 5.15 28.99
N ASN A 33 -5.35 6.21 29.35
CA ASN A 33 -5.99 7.11 28.40
C ASN A 33 -4.97 7.84 27.51
N THR A 34 -3.84 8.30 28.05
CA THR A 34 -2.78 8.93 27.23
C THR A 34 -2.17 7.96 26.24
N ILE A 35 -1.91 6.71 26.65
CA ILE A 35 -1.38 5.67 25.77
C ILE A 35 -2.40 5.34 24.66
N ILE A 36 -3.68 5.20 24.99
CA ILE A 36 -4.74 4.97 24.01
C ILE A 36 -4.84 6.13 23.02
N GLN A 37 -4.77 7.38 23.49
CA GLN A 37 -4.81 8.56 22.64
C GLN A 37 -3.60 8.63 21.70
N GLU A 38 -2.40 8.32 22.20
CA GLU A 38 -1.19 8.27 21.39
C GLU A 38 -1.30 7.21 20.29
N GLN A 39 -1.76 6.00 20.62
CA GLN A 39 -1.99 4.93 19.65
C GLN A 39 -3.05 5.33 18.60
N GLN A 40 -4.12 6.01 19.01
CA GLN A 40 -5.12 6.53 18.08
C GLN A 40 -4.56 7.62 17.15
N GLN A 41 -3.70 8.51 17.66
CA GLN A 41 -3.04 9.53 16.85
C GLN A 41 -2.09 8.90 15.83
N ARG A 42 -1.28 7.92 16.24
CA ARG A 42 -0.41 7.15 15.34
C ARG A 42 -1.22 6.44 14.26
N LYS A 43 -2.29 5.75 14.64
CA LYS A 43 -3.21 5.11 13.68
C LYS A 43 -3.74 6.12 12.67
N ARG A 44 -4.24 7.28 13.12
CA ARG A 44 -4.72 8.33 12.23
C ARG A 44 -3.64 8.82 11.27
N HIS A 45 -2.42 9.03 11.76
CA HIS A 45 -1.29 9.44 10.92
C HIS A 45 -1.00 8.41 9.81
N TYR A 46 -0.89 7.13 10.17
CA TYR A 46 -0.69 6.07 9.19
C TYR A 46 -1.85 5.94 8.20
N MET A 47 -3.10 6.12 8.63
CA MET A 47 -4.25 6.08 7.73
C MET A 47 -4.24 7.25 6.73
N MET A 48 -3.80 8.44 7.14
CA MET A 48 -3.65 9.57 6.22
C MET A 48 -2.55 9.32 5.19
N ALA A 49 -1.37 8.86 5.64
CA ALA A 49 -0.27 8.52 4.76
C ALA A 49 -0.64 7.40 3.78
N LEU A 50 -1.33 6.35 4.25
CA LEU A 50 -1.83 5.26 3.41
C LEU A 50 -2.80 5.76 2.36
N ARG A 51 -3.73 6.67 2.72
CA ARG A 51 -4.69 7.25 1.77
C ARG A 51 -3.98 7.99 0.64
N ASP A 52 -2.98 8.80 0.97
CA ASP A 52 -2.27 9.60 -0.03
C ASP A 52 -1.38 8.70 -0.90
N LEU A 53 -0.78 7.65 -0.33
CA LEU A 53 -0.05 6.61 -1.06
C LEU A 53 -0.96 5.87 -2.05
N VAL A 54 -2.12 5.38 -1.61
CA VAL A 54 -3.06 4.65 -2.48
C VAL A 54 -3.55 5.53 -3.63
N LYS A 55 -3.79 6.82 -3.37
CA LYS A 55 -4.14 7.79 -4.43
C LYS A 55 -3.01 7.94 -5.45
N ALA A 56 -1.79 8.13 -5.00
CA ALA A 56 -0.63 8.27 -5.88
C ALA A 56 -0.38 6.99 -6.69
N PHE A 57 -0.52 5.83 -6.06
CA PHE A 57 -0.42 4.52 -6.70
C PHE A 57 -1.48 4.36 -7.79
N ASN A 58 -2.77 4.57 -7.47
CA ASN A 58 -3.85 4.44 -8.46
C ASN A 58 -3.65 5.38 -9.65
N LYS A 59 -3.24 6.63 -9.39
CA LYS A 59 -2.92 7.59 -10.45
C LYS A 59 -1.79 7.08 -11.35
N PHE A 60 -0.70 6.58 -10.76
CA PHE A 60 0.42 6.01 -11.52
C PHE A 60 -0.02 4.82 -12.38
N VAL A 61 -0.85 3.93 -11.83
CA VAL A 61 -1.33 2.75 -12.57
C VAL A 61 -2.18 3.18 -13.77
N ASP A 62 -3.11 4.12 -13.56
CA ASP A 62 -4.07 4.58 -14.57
C ASP A 62 -3.41 5.38 -15.70
N GLU A 63 -2.45 6.24 -15.35
CA GLU A 63 -1.83 7.17 -16.29
C GLU A 63 -0.65 6.53 -17.04
N GLN A 64 0.14 5.67 -16.38
CA GLN A 64 1.41 5.19 -16.93
C GLN A 64 1.43 3.67 -17.10
N LEU A 65 1.16 2.92 -16.02
CA LEU A 65 1.42 1.48 -16.01
C LEU A 65 0.49 0.71 -16.95
N ALA A 66 -0.80 1.03 -16.96
CA ALA A 66 -1.81 0.31 -17.75
C ALA A 66 -1.46 0.29 -19.26
N ALA A 67 -1.00 1.41 -19.80
CA ALA A 67 -0.61 1.48 -21.21
C ALA A 67 0.65 0.66 -21.50
N MET A 68 1.62 0.66 -20.58
CA MET A 68 2.84 -0.16 -20.72
C MET A 68 2.53 -1.65 -20.63
N LEU A 69 1.65 -2.05 -19.71
CA LEU A 69 1.22 -3.44 -19.56
C LEU A 69 0.45 -3.93 -20.80
N ALA A 70 -0.48 -3.13 -21.32
CA ALA A 70 -1.21 -3.45 -22.54
C ALA A 70 -0.27 -3.61 -23.74
N ALA A 71 0.72 -2.72 -23.88
CA ALA A 71 1.72 -2.85 -24.94
C ALA A 71 2.56 -4.13 -24.79
N GLU A 72 2.90 -4.55 -23.57
CA GLU A 72 3.63 -5.81 -23.32
C GLU A 72 2.76 -7.05 -23.58
N ASP A 73 1.47 -7.03 -23.19
CA ASP A 73 0.54 -8.13 -23.44
C ASP A 73 0.22 -8.30 -24.95
N LEU A 74 0.21 -7.20 -25.71
CA LEU A 74 0.09 -7.21 -27.19
C LEU A 74 1.38 -7.67 -27.91
N GLY A 75 2.44 -8.02 -27.17
CA GLY A 75 3.70 -8.48 -27.75
C GLY A 75 4.62 -7.34 -28.24
N GLY A 76 4.36 -6.11 -27.80
CA GLY A 76 5.23 -4.96 -28.04
C GLY A 76 6.65 -5.16 -27.48
N PRO A 77 7.65 -4.42 -28.00
CA PRO A 77 9.05 -4.65 -27.67
C PRO A 77 9.29 -4.57 -26.16
N THR A 78 9.71 -5.70 -25.59
CA THR A 78 10.11 -5.82 -24.19
C THR A 78 11.24 -4.84 -23.90
N GLN A 79 11.00 -3.85 -23.04
CA GLN A 79 12.05 -2.95 -22.55
C GLN A 79 12.96 -3.68 -21.55
N GLY A 80 13.67 -4.72 -22.02
CA GLY A 80 14.76 -5.41 -21.35
C GLY A 80 16.15 -4.95 -21.83
N ARG A 81 16.24 -3.98 -22.75
CA ARG A 81 17.50 -3.38 -23.17
C ARG A 81 17.62 -1.98 -22.59
N ALA A 82 18.38 -1.88 -21.50
CA ALA A 82 18.71 -0.62 -20.84
C ALA A 82 19.22 0.40 -21.87
N ARG A 83 18.40 1.41 -22.16
CA ARG A 83 18.85 2.68 -22.69
C ARG A 83 18.28 3.75 -21.78
N LYS A 84 19.16 4.58 -21.20
CA LYS A 84 18.75 5.88 -20.67
C LYS A 84 18.06 6.61 -21.82
N VAL A 85 16.77 6.87 -21.70
CA VAL A 85 16.04 7.68 -22.67
C VAL A 85 15.37 8.80 -21.89
N ASP A 86 15.87 10.01 -22.09
CA ASP A 86 15.21 11.23 -21.68
C ASP A 86 13.80 11.27 -22.28
N ALA A 87 12.82 11.67 -21.46
CA ALA A 87 11.38 11.56 -21.70
C ALA A 87 10.88 12.25 -22.99
N ASP A 88 11.71 13.03 -23.67
CA ASP A 88 11.37 13.76 -24.89
C ASP A 88 11.58 12.98 -26.20
N ILE A 89 12.27 11.83 -26.18
CA ILE A 89 12.61 11.08 -27.41
C ILE A 89 11.50 10.09 -27.82
N ALA A 90 10.60 9.70 -26.92
CA ALA A 90 9.55 8.70 -27.17
C ALA A 90 8.56 9.10 -28.29
N LYS A 91 8.41 10.39 -28.60
CA LYS A 91 7.56 10.86 -29.71
C LYS A 91 8.19 10.73 -31.09
N THR A 92 9.52 10.61 -31.21
CA THR A 92 10.21 10.64 -32.52
C THR A 92 10.63 9.26 -33.02
N GLU A 93 10.88 8.29 -32.13
CA GLU A 93 11.26 6.93 -32.54
C GLU A 93 10.07 6.08 -33.03
N ALA A 94 8.84 6.39 -32.62
CA ALA A 94 7.63 5.78 -33.19
C ALA A 94 7.57 5.99 -34.72
N LYS A 95 8.07 7.13 -35.20
CA LYS A 95 8.04 7.49 -36.63
C LYS A 95 9.15 6.84 -37.47
N ARG A 96 10.23 6.34 -36.84
CA ARG A 96 11.33 5.66 -37.56
C ARG A 96 11.18 4.16 -37.69
N LYS A 97 10.28 3.53 -36.91
CA LYS A 97 9.96 2.10 -37.07
C LYS A 97 8.81 1.83 -38.05
N MET A 98 8.02 2.85 -38.40
CA MET A 98 6.96 2.79 -39.44
C MET A 98 7.44 2.42 -40.86
N ARG A 99 8.75 2.34 -41.13
CA ARG A 99 9.25 2.01 -42.48
C ARG A 99 9.36 0.52 -42.79
N ASN A 100 9.26 -0.36 -41.79
CA ASN A 100 9.32 -1.81 -42.04
C ASN A 100 7.95 -2.51 -42.01
N ASP A 101 6.87 -1.82 -41.61
CA ASP A 101 5.50 -2.34 -41.62
C ASP A 101 4.69 -1.87 -42.85
N GLU A 102 5.27 -1.08 -43.75
CA GLU A 102 4.63 -0.57 -44.99
C GLU A 102 4.39 -1.67 -46.07
N ILE A 103 4.28 -2.93 -45.65
CA ILE A 103 3.99 -4.09 -46.51
C ILE A 103 2.70 -4.81 -46.08
N TRP A 104 2.14 -4.52 -44.91
CA TRP A 104 0.91 -5.17 -44.43
C TRP A 104 -0.14 -4.16 -44.01
N ASP A 105 -0.97 -3.82 -44.99
CA ASP A 105 -2.37 -3.39 -44.86
C ASP A 105 -2.63 -1.92 -45.17
N SER A 106 -2.99 -1.75 -46.43
CA SER A 106 -3.61 -0.60 -47.05
C SER A 106 -4.84 -0.12 -46.29
N GLU A 107 -4.91 1.20 -46.10
CA GLU A 107 -6.13 2.01 -46.23
C GLU A 107 -7.40 1.43 -45.59
N ASN A 108 -7.59 1.56 -44.25
CA ASN A 108 -8.89 1.77 -43.55
C ASN A 108 -8.88 1.72 -42.00
N GLY A 109 -7.81 2.06 -41.26
CA GLY A 109 -7.68 1.60 -39.86
C GLY A 109 -7.35 2.59 -38.73
N ASN A 110 -7.89 3.80 -38.67
CA ASN A 110 -7.55 4.72 -37.54
C ASN A 110 -8.47 4.63 -36.32
N GLU A 111 -9.75 4.26 -36.47
CA GLU A 111 -10.71 4.24 -35.35
C GLU A 111 -10.72 2.88 -34.63
N ASP A 112 -10.69 1.78 -35.37
CA ASP A 112 -10.73 0.42 -34.81
C ASP A 112 -9.47 0.07 -34.01
N GLU A 113 -8.31 0.56 -34.44
CA GLU A 113 -7.03 0.34 -33.76
C GLU A 113 -6.94 1.15 -32.44
N GLU A 114 -7.44 2.39 -32.42
CA GLU A 114 -7.48 3.21 -31.21
C GLU A 114 -8.48 2.66 -30.17
N ILE A 115 -9.62 2.14 -30.61
CA ILE A 115 -10.60 1.46 -29.75
C ILE A 115 -10.00 0.18 -29.17
N GLY A 116 -9.30 -0.61 -29.98
CA GLY A 116 -8.59 -1.81 -29.54
C GLY A 116 -7.56 -1.52 -28.45
N VAL A 117 -6.68 -0.52 -28.67
CA VAL A 117 -5.64 -0.14 -27.69
C VAL A 117 -6.23 0.38 -26.37
N ARG A 118 -7.33 1.16 -26.44
CA ARG A 118 -8.04 1.62 -25.23
C ARG A 118 -8.64 0.45 -24.45
N SER A 119 -9.24 -0.51 -25.15
CA SER A 119 -9.79 -1.73 -24.55
C SER A 119 -8.70 -2.57 -23.88
N GLU A 120 -7.55 -2.75 -24.52
CA GLU A 120 -6.42 -3.50 -23.97
C GLU A 120 -5.81 -2.79 -22.74
N LYS A 121 -5.70 -1.45 -22.78
CA LYS A 121 -5.29 -0.65 -21.62
C LYS A 121 -6.22 -0.90 -20.42
N GLU A 122 -7.53 -0.89 -20.65
CA GLU A 122 -8.52 -1.11 -19.59
C GLU A 122 -8.46 -2.54 -19.05
N ALA A 123 -8.31 -3.53 -19.93
CA ALA A 123 -8.14 -4.94 -19.56
C ALA A 123 -6.86 -5.18 -18.73
N ALA A 124 -5.75 -4.56 -19.12
CA ALA A 124 -4.49 -4.62 -18.38
C ALA A 124 -4.60 -3.94 -17.01
N LEU A 125 -5.28 -2.80 -16.93
CA LEU A 125 -5.56 -2.09 -15.68
C LEU A 125 -6.38 -2.95 -14.71
N ALA A 126 -7.49 -3.51 -15.20
CA ALA A 126 -8.35 -4.38 -14.40
C ALA A 126 -7.58 -5.60 -13.89
N SER A 127 -6.84 -6.27 -14.78
CA SER A 127 -6.02 -7.43 -14.44
C SER A 127 -4.97 -7.11 -13.38
N PHE A 128 -4.28 -5.97 -13.49
CA PHE A 128 -3.27 -5.55 -12.51
C PHE A 128 -3.88 -5.24 -11.14
N ARG A 129 -5.05 -4.59 -11.11
CA ARG A 129 -5.77 -4.27 -9.86
C ARG A 129 -6.24 -5.54 -9.16
N THR A 130 -6.90 -6.46 -9.86
CA THR A 130 -7.33 -7.74 -9.29
C THR A 130 -6.15 -8.53 -8.73
N LEU A 131 -5.06 -8.64 -9.49
CA LEU A 131 -3.85 -9.32 -9.01
C LEU A 131 -3.28 -8.68 -7.74
N THR A 132 -3.23 -7.34 -7.68
CA THR A 132 -2.73 -6.62 -6.50
C THR A 132 -3.63 -6.81 -5.29
N GLU A 133 -4.95 -6.81 -5.49
CA GLU A 133 -5.93 -7.07 -4.44
C GLU A 133 -5.81 -8.49 -3.88
N ASP A 134 -5.74 -9.50 -4.75
CA ASP A 134 -5.56 -10.90 -4.36
C ASP A 134 -4.27 -11.08 -3.53
N LEU A 135 -3.18 -10.45 -3.98
CA LEU A 135 -1.89 -10.46 -3.29
C LEU A 135 -1.94 -9.76 -1.92
N LEU A 136 -2.60 -8.61 -1.81
CA LEU A 136 -2.75 -7.88 -0.55
C LEU A 136 -3.65 -8.66 0.43
N ASN A 137 -4.71 -9.27 -0.06
CA ASN A 137 -5.61 -10.10 0.75
C ASN A 137 -4.89 -11.35 1.27
N ALA A 138 -4.10 -12.02 0.43
CA ALA A 138 -3.28 -13.15 0.84
C ALA A 138 -2.21 -12.76 1.87
N ALA A 139 -1.60 -11.58 1.73
CA ALA A 139 -0.62 -11.07 2.69
C ALA A 139 -1.23 -10.61 4.03
N ALA A 140 -2.50 -10.22 4.03
CA ALA A 140 -3.23 -9.82 5.23
C ALA A 140 -3.88 -11.02 5.98
N GLY A 141 -3.79 -12.23 5.42
CA GLY A 141 -4.27 -13.46 6.04
C GLY A 141 -3.51 -13.83 7.33
N ASP A 142 -4.00 -14.85 8.02
CA ASP A 142 -3.38 -15.35 9.25
C ASP A 142 -1.94 -15.87 9.03
N GLU A 143 -1.09 -15.79 10.06
CA GLU A 143 0.34 -16.15 9.99
C GLU A 143 0.61 -17.59 9.52
N ASP A 144 -0.35 -18.51 9.71
CA ASP A 144 -0.25 -19.91 9.29
C ASP A 144 -0.65 -20.14 7.82
N SER A 145 -1.20 -19.13 7.15
CA SER A 145 -1.54 -19.23 5.73
C SER A 145 -0.34 -18.85 4.87
N ASP A 146 0.03 -19.76 3.98
CA ASP A 146 1.04 -19.51 2.97
C ASP A 146 0.52 -18.34 2.11
N SER A 147 1.14 -17.15 2.23
CA SER A 147 0.78 -15.88 1.56
C SER A 147 0.84 -15.90 0.01
N TYR A 148 0.76 -17.10 -0.57
CA TYR A 148 0.81 -17.36 -2.00
C TYR A 148 -0.60 -17.41 -2.60
N ILE A 149 -0.74 -16.77 -3.75
CA ILE A 149 -1.87 -16.95 -4.65
C ILE A 149 -1.46 -17.86 -5.81
N ASN A 150 -2.44 -18.51 -6.43
CA ASN A 150 -2.23 -19.34 -7.60
C ASN A 150 -2.48 -18.53 -8.88
N ILE A 151 -1.50 -18.51 -9.77
CA ILE A 151 -1.52 -17.79 -11.03
C ILE A 151 -1.83 -18.76 -12.17
N SER A 152 -2.99 -18.58 -12.80
CA SER A 152 -3.44 -19.43 -13.90
C SER A 152 -2.64 -19.21 -15.20
N ARG A 153 -2.19 -17.98 -15.45
CA ARG A 153 -1.44 -17.58 -16.66
C ARG A 153 -0.39 -16.52 -16.34
N GLU A 154 0.75 -16.59 -17.01
CA GLU A 154 1.76 -15.53 -16.94
C GLU A 154 1.22 -14.29 -17.68
N SER A 155 1.06 -13.16 -16.98
CA SER A 155 0.63 -11.87 -17.53
C SER A 155 1.75 -10.83 -17.44
N ALA A 156 1.68 -9.75 -18.25
CA ALA A 156 2.59 -8.63 -18.11
C ALA A 156 2.59 -8.06 -16.68
N ALA A 157 1.42 -8.03 -16.01
CA ALA A 157 1.29 -7.59 -14.62
C ALA A 157 2.15 -8.44 -13.66
N VAL A 158 2.09 -9.77 -13.77
CA VAL A 158 2.90 -10.69 -12.95
C VAL A 158 4.39 -10.47 -13.20
N ARG A 159 4.79 -10.41 -14.47
CA ARG A 159 6.19 -10.12 -14.85
C ARG A 159 6.68 -8.80 -14.29
N PHE A 160 5.86 -7.75 -14.41
CA PHE A 160 6.17 -6.43 -13.87
C PHE A 160 6.41 -6.47 -12.37
N LEU A 161 5.51 -7.08 -11.59
CA LEU A 161 5.64 -7.16 -10.13
C LEU A 161 6.91 -7.89 -9.69
N VAL A 162 7.26 -8.97 -10.39
CA VAL A 162 8.49 -9.74 -10.12
C VAL A 162 9.75 -8.96 -10.52
N ARG A 163 9.73 -8.30 -11.68
CA ARG A 163 10.85 -7.45 -12.13
C ARG A 163 11.05 -6.25 -11.21
N ALA A 164 9.96 -5.65 -10.72
CA ALA A 164 9.96 -4.55 -9.77
C ALA A 164 10.30 -4.97 -8.33
N LYS A 165 10.50 -6.26 -8.07
CA LYS A 165 10.84 -6.82 -6.75
C LYS A 165 9.77 -6.57 -5.69
N VAL A 166 8.51 -6.48 -6.11
CA VAL A 166 7.34 -6.35 -5.21
C VAL A 166 6.73 -7.73 -4.92
N ALA A 167 6.89 -8.66 -5.84
CA ALA A 167 6.42 -10.03 -5.69
C ALA A 167 7.53 -11.04 -6.07
N GLN A 168 7.38 -12.27 -5.60
CA GLN A 168 8.28 -13.38 -5.91
C GLN A 168 7.51 -14.68 -6.09
N PHE A 169 7.98 -15.51 -7.02
CA PHE A 169 7.46 -16.86 -7.20
C PHE A 169 7.96 -17.78 -6.09
N HIS A 170 7.21 -18.85 -5.83
CA HIS A 170 7.69 -19.98 -5.04
C HIS A 170 8.88 -20.65 -5.75
N THR A 171 9.86 -21.15 -5.00
CA THR A 171 11.09 -21.76 -5.57
C THR A 171 10.78 -22.98 -6.42
N ASP A 172 9.79 -23.77 -5.98
CA ASP A 172 9.45 -25.06 -6.58
C ASP A 172 8.17 -25.03 -7.42
N ASP A 173 7.38 -23.94 -7.33
CA ASP A 173 6.09 -23.82 -8.02
C ASP A 173 5.95 -22.45 -8.67
N ALA A 174 6.21 -22.40 -9.98
CA ALA A 174 6.12 -21.18 -10.78
C ALA A 174 4.68 -20.63 -10.92
N ARG A 175 3.66 -21.35 -10.44
CA ARG A 175 2.28 -20.82 -10.39
C ARG A 175 1.95 -20.15 -9.07
N LYS A 176 2.78 -20.31 -8.03
CA LYS A 176 2.57 -19.65 -6.75
C LYS A 176 3.32 -18.32 -6.70
N LEU A 177 2.60 -17.24 -6.44
CA LEU A 177 3.14 -15.89 -6.33
C LEU A 177 2.76 -15.29 -4.97
N ARG A 178 3.70 -14.60 -4.31
CA ARG A 178 3.45 -13.88 -3.06
C ARG A 178 4.07 -12.49 -3.08
N LEU A 179 3.56 -11.61 -2.22
CA LEU A 179 4.23 -10.33 -1.94
C LEU A 179 5.52 -10.54 -1.17
N VAL A 180 6.49 -9.68 -1.45
CA VAL A 180 7.64 -9.49 -0.57
C VAL A 180 7.15 -8.80 0.69
N ASP A 181 7.51 -9.36 1.84
CA ASP A 181 7.15 -8.78 3.13
C ASP A 181 8.12 -7.65 3.47
N PHE A 182 7.65 -6.41 3.31
CA PHE A 182 8.40 -5.20 3.67
C PHE A 182 8.26 -4.84 5.16
N GLY A 183 7.36 -5.51 5.89
CA GLY A 183 7.06 -5.25 7.30
C GLY A 183 7.89 -6.08 8.27
N ARG A 184 8.35 -7.27 7.87
CA ARG A 184 9.34 -8.08 8.60
C ARG A 184 10.73 -7.46 8.49
N GLY A 185 10.94 -6.35 9.21
CA GLY A 185 12.27 -5.87 9.53
C GLY A 185 13.01 -6.89 10.40
N TRP A 186 14.27 -7.15 10.10
CA TRP A 186 15.16 -7.84 11.03
C TRP A 186 15.40 -6.91 12.23
N ASP A 187 14.97 -7.34 13.41
CA ASP A 187 15.15 -6.76 14.74
C ASP A 187 14.75 -5.29 14.99
N ASN A 188 13.78 -5.10 15.88
CA ASN A 188 13.76 -4.01 16.88
C ASN A 188 12.91 -4.38 18.10
#